data_AF-A0A6A4QL63-F1
#
_entry.id   AF-A0A6A4QL63-F1
#
_cell.length_a   1.000
_cell.length_b   1.000
_cell.length_c   1.000
_cell.angle_alpha   90.00
_cell.angle_beta   90.00
_cell.angle_gamma   90.00
#
_symmetry.space_group_name_H-M   'P 1'
#
loop_
_entity.id
_entity.type
_entity.pdbx_description
1 polymer ?
#
loop_
_entity_poly.entity_id
_entity_poly.type
_entity_poly.pdbx_seq_one_letter_code
_entity_poly.pdbx_strand_id
1 'polypeptide(L)'
;MDDDGGVVKVPSSVITAINFDVLTAEDKEKIAALEINAPGQVISSDLGLPNLSSECSTCGSVDLYSCEGHFGVIKFPFGIFHPYFLSEIAEILNRICPGCKSILRELCTKGEKSMSRINKTSGCKYCAGRSMGWYPRMKFKVSSSSNDLSRRNVIIVDVNDKVPKKKGASGRELPADYWDFVPGDAQQDESCMKLNRRVLSPLQVVYMHIIPVWIMVPVRARI
;
A
#
# COMPACT_ATOMS: atom_id res chain seq x y z
N MET A 1 -15.30 17.99 -52.37
CA MET A 1 -14.33 16.96 -51.96
C MET A 1 -14.67 16.69 -50.52
N ASP A 2 -15.65 15.82 -50.35
CA ASP A 2 -16.24 15.48 -49.06
C ASP A 2 -15.33 14.41 -48.44
N ASP A 3 -14.48 14.84 -47.52
CA ASP A 3 -13.69 13.95 -46.67
C ASP A 3 -14.63 13.40 -45.60
N ASP A 4 -15.25 12.26 -45.92
CA ASP A 4 -16.08 11.46 -45.00
C ASP A 4 -15.17 10.94 -43.88
N GLY A 5 -15.02 11.77 -42.85
CA GLY A 5 -14.35 11.41 -41.60
C GLY A 5 -15.06 10.21 -40.98
N GLY A 6 -14.54 9.02 -41.25
CA GLY A 6 -15.13 7.74 -40.88
C GLY A 6 -15.45 7.67 -39.39
N VAL A 7 -16.72 7.90 -39.06
CA VAL A 7 -17.26 7.66 -37.72
C VAL A 7 -17.07 6.17 -37.44
N VAL A 8 -16.16 5.84 -36.51
CA VAL A 8 -15.91 4.47 -36.08
C VAL A 8 -17.21 3.93 -35.49
N LYS A 9 -17.96 3.15 -36.27
CA LYS A 9 -19.18 2.48 -35.83
C LYS A 9 -18.79 1.35 -34.87
N VAL A 10 -18.79 1.66 -33.58
CA VAL A 10 -18.67 0.66 -32.52
C VAL A 10 -19.99 -0.14 -32.47
N PRO A 11 -19.96 -1.49 -32.45
CA PRO A 11 -21.16 -2.30 -32.38
C PRO A 11 -21.90 -2.07 -31.04
N SER A 12 -23.23 -2.05 -31.09
CA SER A 12 -24.05 -2.00 -29.88
C SER A 12 -23.85 -3.27 -29.05
N SER A 13 -23.61 -3.10 -27.76
CA SER A 13 -23.42 -4.21 -26.82
C SER A 13 -24.16 -3.93 -25.50
N VAL A 14 -24.44 -4.99 -24.75
CA VAL A 14 -25.08 -4.91 -23.43
C VAL A 14 -24.05 -5.28 -22.38
N ILE A 15 -23.96 -4.48 -21.31
CA ILE A 15 -23.08 -4.75 -20.18
C ILE A 15 -23.56 -6.03 -19.48
N THR A 16 -22.72 -7.07 -19.46
CA THR A 16 -23.05 -8.38 -18.86
C THR A 16 -22.50 -8.56 -17.46
N ALA A 17 -21.40 -7.88 -17.12
CA ALA A 17 -20.74 -7.98 -15.83
C ALA A 17 -19.92 -6.73 -15.52
N ILE A 18 -19.62 -6.51 -14.23
CA ILE A 18 -18.73 -5.46 -13.72
C ILE A 18 -17.67 -6.14 -12.85
N ASN A 19 -16.39 -5.90 -13.17
CA ASN A 19 -15.26 -6.40 -12.37
C ASN A 19 -14.67 -5.27 -11.53
N PHE A 20 -14.38 -5.55 -10.26
CA PHE A 20 -13.74 -4.61 -9.34
C PHE A 20 -12.30 -5.03 -9.09
N ASP A 21 -11.36 -4.12 -9.31
CA ASP A 21 -9.95 -4.36 -9.09
C ASP A 21 -9.24 -3.08 -8.62
N VAL A 22 -8.00 -3.23 -8.14
CA VAL A 22 -7.14 -2.13 -7.73
C VAL A 22 -6.30 -1.69 -8.92
N LEU A 23 -6.44 -0.41 -9.31
CA LEU A 23 -5.68 0.15 -10.41
C LEU A 23 -4.18 0.22 -10.08
N THR A 24 -3.40 -0.36 -10.97
CA THR A 24 -1.96 -0.64 -10.84
C THR A 24 -1.15 0.61 -11.15
N ALA A 25 0.19 0.56 -11.05
CA ALA A 25 1.00 1.70 -11.49
C ALA A 25 1.07 1.74 -13.01
N GLU A 26 1.27 0.59 -13.66
CA GLU A 26 1.35 0.49 -15.11
C GLU A 26 0.04 0.87 -15.78
N ASP A 27 -1.11 0.49 -15.21
CA ASP A 27 -2.41 0.80 -15.81
C ASP A 27 -2.74 2.28 -15.70
N LYS A 28 -2.32 2.96 -14.62
CA LYS A 28 -2.45 4.42 -14.52
C LYS A 28 -1.69 5.12 -15.63
N GLU A 29 -0.47 4.67 -15.93
CA GLU A 29 0.33 5.24 -17.02
C GLU A 29 -0.28 4.95 -18.39
N LYS A 30 -0.82 3.75 -18.61
CA LYS A 30 -1.45 3.38 -19.88
C LYS A 30 -2.73 4.16 -20.18
N ILE A 31 -3.55 4.43 -19.15
CA ILE A 31 -4.83 5.15 -19.35
C ILE A 31 -4.68 6.67 -19.32
N ALA A 32 -3.56 7.19 -18.80
CA ALA A 32 -3.36 8.63 -18.67
C ALA A 32 -2.99 9.27 -20.01
N ALA A 33 -3.71 10.33 -20.36
CA ALA A 33 -3.37 11.20 -21.48
C ALA A 33 -2.21 12.15 -21.15
N LEU A 34 -2.05 12.52 -19.87
CA LEU A 34 -1.06 13.49 -19.42
C LEU A 34 -0.45 13.11 -18.06
N GLU A 35 0.87 13.22 -17.96
CA GLU A 35 1.58 13.24 -16.67
C GLU A 35 1.62 14.68 -16.12
N ILE A 36 1.01 14.86 -14.95
CA ILE A 36 0.88 16.17 -14.30
C ILE A 36 2.07 16.37 -13.37
N ASN A 37 2.93 17.31 -13.77
CA ASN A 37 4.16 17.70 -13.09
C ASN A 37 4.10 19.12 -12.51
N ALA A 38 3.12 19.94 -12.92
CA ALA A 38 2.92 21.29 -12.41
C ALA A 38 1.44 21.61 -12.16
N PRO A 39 1.11 22.49 -11.19
CA PRO A 39 -0.28 22.83 -10.88
C PRO A 39 -1.07 23.37 -12.07
N GLY A 40 -0.43 24.11 -12.99
CA GLY A 40 -1.09 24.63 -14.19
C GLY A 40 -1.54 23.56 -15.18
N GLN A 41 -1.00 22.34 -15.10
CA GLN A 41 -1.35 21.25 -16.03
C GLN A 41 -2.66 20.56 -15.68
N VAL A 42 -3.22 20.80 -14.49
CA VAL A 42 -4.51 20.21 -14.07
C VAL A 42 -5.70 20.77 -14.87
N ILE A 43 -5.50 21.88 -15.58
CA ILE A 43 -6.48 22.50 -16.48
C ILE A 43 -6.06 22.36 -17.95
N SER A 44 -5.13 21.45 -18.27
CA SER A 44 -4.69 21.19 -19.64
C SER A 44 -5.86 20.71 -20.50
N SER A 45 -5.86 21.10 -21.77
CA SER A 45 -6.82 20.62 -22.77
C SER A 45 -6.72 19.11 -23.03
N ASP A 46 -5.60 18.49 -22.68
CA ASP A 46 -5.41 17.03 -22.74
C ASP A 46 -6.34 16.28 -21.78
N LEU A 47 -6.80 16.94 -20.70
CA LEU A 47 -7.65 16.32 -19.67
C LEU A 47 -9.14 16.42 -19.97
N GLY A 48 -9.54 17.20 -20.98
CA GLY A 48 -10.92 17.37 -21.40
C GLY A 48 -11.39 18.82 -21.37
N LEU A 49 -12.71 19.00 -21.30
CA LEU A 49 -13.40 20.29 -21.25
C LEU A 49 -14.10 20.47 -19.88
N PRO A 50 -14.32 21.72 -19.42
CA PRO A 50 -13.93 22.98 -20.05
C PRO A 50 -12.44 23.27 -19.88
N ASN A 51 -11.81 23.85 -20.90
CA ASN A 51 -10.41 24.24 -20.89
C ASN A 51 -10.24 25.61 -21.59
N LEU A 52 -9.01 26.14 -21.57
CA LEU A 52 -8.69 27.45 -22.15
C LEU A 52 -8.73 27.47 -23.69
N SER A 53 -8.47 26.34 -24.36
CA SER A 53 -8.50 26.24 -25.83
C SER A 53 -9.90 26.03 -26.40
N SER A 54 -10.90 25.77 -25.56
CA SER A 54 -12.28 25.42 -25.97
C SER A 54 -12.37 24.17 -26.86
N GLU A 55 -11.31 23.38 -26.90
CA GLU A 55 -11.20 22.12 -27.64
C GLU A 55 -10.32 21.16 -26.84
N CYS A 56 -10.72 19.89 -26.77
CA CYS A 56 -9.94 18.85 -26.11
C CYS A 56 -8.86 18.32 -27.06
N SER A 57 -7.59 18.38 -26.65
CA SER A 57 -6.46 17.93 -27.46
C SER A 57 -6.39 16.40 -27.64
N THR A 58 -7.02 15.63 -26.74
CA THR A 58 -6.96 14.16 -26.75
C THR A 58 -8.00 13.53 -27.66
N CYS A 59 -9.24 14.05 -27.68
CA CYS A 59 -10.33 13.52 -28.51
C CYS A 59 -10.79 14.47 -29.63
N GLY A 60 -10.29 15.71 -29.68
CA GLY A 60 -10.69 16.73 -30.66
C GLY A 60 -12.08 17.31 -30.43
N SER A 61 -12.75 16.95 -29.32
CA SER A 61 -14.10 17.46 -29.03
C SER A 61 -14.06 18.94 -28.66
N VAL A 62 -14.94 19.73 -29.28
CA VAL A 62 -15.21 21.13 -28.92
C VAL A 62 -16.42 21.30 -28.00
N ASP A 63 -17.26 20.26 -27.92
CA ASP A 63 -18.45 20.26 -27.08
C ASP A 63 -18.23 19.49 -25.78
N LEU A 64 -18.82 20.00 -24.70
CA LEU A 64 -18.74 19.43 -23.36
C LEU A 64 -19.44 18.07 -23.27
N TYR A 65 -20.50 17.85 -24.06
CA TYR A 65 -21.29 16.63 -23.99
C TYR A 65 -20.69 15.48 -24.78
N SER A 66 -19.80 15.76 -25.75
CA SER A 66 -19.09 14.75 -26.52
C SER A 66 -17.71 14.38 -25.95
N CYS A 67 -17.24 15.06 -24.90
CA CYS A 67 -15.99 14.75 -24.21
C CYS A 67 -16.29 14.19 -22.81
N GLU A 68 -16.02 12.89 -22.59
CA GLU A 68 -16.18 12.27 -21.26
C GLU A 68 -15.05 12.65 -20.28
N GLY A 69 -14.02 13.34 -20.77
CA GLY A 69 -12.80 13.67 -20.03
C GLY A 69 -11.74 12.56 -20.13
N HIS A 70 -10.50 12.92 -19.82
CA HIS A 70 -9.36 12.04 -19.93
C HIS A 70 -8.58 11.98 -18.62
N PHE A 71 -8.04 10.81 -18.31
CA PHE A 71 -7.29 10.60 -17.09
C PHE A 71 -5.92 11.29 -17.17
N GLY A 72 -5.51 11.91 -16.08
CA GLY A 72 -4.14 12.32 -15.84
C GLY A 72 -3.50 11.46 -14.75
N VAL A 73 -2.17 11.45 -14.70
CA VAL A 73 -1.42 10.77 -13.63
C VAL A 73 -0.47 11.74 -12.93
N ILE A 74 -0.45 11.69 -11.60
CA ILE A 74 0.53 12.40 -10.77
C ILE A 74 1.44 11.35 -10.14
N LYS A 75 2.74 11.48 -10.40
CA LYS A 75 3.77 10.60 -9.81
C LYS A 75 4.27 11.20 -8.51
N PHE A 76 4.16 10.43 -7.44
CA PHE A 76 4.70 10.82 -6.14
C PHE A 76 6.17 10.37 -6.03
N PRO A 77 7.05 11.20 -5.46
CA PRO A 77 8.44 10.83 -5.23
C PRO A 77 8.61 9.77 -4.12
N PHE A 78 7.56 9.51 -3.35
CA PHE A 78 7.53 8.52 -2.28
C PHE A 78 6.20 7.78 -2.25
N GLY A 79 6.19 6.62 -1.60
CA GLY A 79 4.98 5.83 -1.45
C GLY A 79 4.01 6.38 -0.43
N ILE A 80 2.71 6.26 -0.71
CA ILE A 80 1.64 6.69 0.18
C ILE A 80 0.70 5.51 0.40
N PHE A 81 0.27 5.29 1.63
CA PHE A 81 -0.80 4.34 1.90
C PHE A 81 -2.14 4.91 1.49
N HIS A 82 -2.93 4.10 0.79
CA HIS A 82 -4.33 4.44 0.62
C HIS A 82 -5.04 4.36 1.99
N PRO A 83 -5.73 5.43 2.44
CA PRO A 83 -6.37 5.45 3.75
C PRO A 83 -7.31 4.27 4.01
N TYR A 84 -7.96 3.77 2.96
CA TYR A 84 -8.90 2.65 3.06
C TYR A 84 -8.24 1.27 3.15
N PHE A 85 -6.97 1.10 2.76
CA PHE A 85 -6.31 -0.22 2.74
C PHE A 85 -5.44 -0.48 3.97
N LEU A 86 -5.35 0.45 4.91
CA LEU A 86 -4.42 0.34 6.03
C LEU A 86 -4.74 -0.81 6.98
N SER A 87 -6.02 -1.09 7.18
CA SER A 87 -6.47 -2.19 8.04
C SER A 87 -6.10 -3.54 7.42
N GLU A 88 -6.34 -3.67 6.11
CA GLU A 88 -6.03 -4.83 5.29
C GLU A 88 -4.52 -5.05 5.23
N ILE A 89 -3.75 -3.97 5.02
CA ILE A 89 -2.29 -4.00 5.08
C ILE A 89 -1.81 -4.53 6.43
N ALA A 90 -2.32 -3.98 7.55
CA ALA A 90 -1.92 -4.43 8.87
C ALA A 90 -2.29 -5.91 9.10
N GLU A 91 -3.43 -6.36 8.59
CA GLU A 91 -3.84 -7.77 8.65
C GLU A 91 -2.90 -8.69 7.85
N ILE A 92 -2.53 -8.30 6.63
CA ILE A 92 -1.57 -9.03 5.79
C ILE A 92 -0.22 -9.13 6.50
N LEU A 93 0.28 -8.02 7.06
CA LEU A 93 1.54 -7.99 7.83
C LEU A 93 1.50 -8.92 9.05
N ASN A 94 0.35 -9.07 9.72
CA ASN A 94 0.20 -10.02 10.84
C ASN A 94 0.21 -11.49 10.40
N ARG A 95 -0.03 -11.78 9.11
CA ARG A 95 -0.06 -13.14 8.57
C ARG A 95 1.27 -13.56 7.95
N ILE A 96 2.25 -12.67 7.84
CA ILE A 96 3.51 -12.93 7.14
C ILE A 96 4.68 -12.64 8.07
N CYS A 97 5.67 -13.53 8.05
CA CYS A 97 6.90 -13.36 8.83
C CYS A 97 7.77 -12.25 8.21
N PRO A 98 8.21 -11.23 8.98
CA PRO A 98 9.03 -10.17 8.42
C PRO A 98 10.47 -10.57 8.12
N GLY A 99 10.96 -11.69 8.68
CA GLY A 99 12.29 -12.19 8.38
C GLY A 99 12.34 -13.05 7.12
N CYS A 100 11.56 -14.13 7.08
CA CYS A 100 11.61 -15.11 5.99
C CYS A 100 10.44 -15.01 5.00
N LYS A 101 9.52 -14.07 5.20
CA LYS A 101 8.37 -13.80 4.30
C LYS A 101 7.39 -14.97 4.14
N SER A 102 7.49 -16.00 4.98
CA SER A 102 6.54 -17.12 4.99
C SER A 102 5.24 -16.74 5.68
N ILE A 103 4.13 -17.35 5.25
CA ILE A 103 2.83 -17.22 5.92
C ILE A 103 2.90 -17.87 7.32
N LEU A 104 2.50 -17.13 8.35
CA LEU A 104 2.46 -17.56 9.74
C LEU A 104 1.21 -18.43 9.99
N ARG A 105 1.42 -19.67 10.42
CA ARG A 105 0.39 -20.73 10.51
C ARG A 105 -0.69 -20.54 11.59
N GLU A 106 -0.57 -19.58 12.50
CA GLU A 106 -1.37 -19.59 13.74
C GLU A 106 -2.79 -19.01 13.65
N LEU A 107 -3.25 -18.58 12.47
CA LEU A 107 -4.65 -18.26 12.23
C LEU A 107 -5.37 -19.30 11.35
N CYS A 108 -4.67 -20.34 10.87
CA CYS A 108 -5.33 -21.52 10.32
C CYS A 108 -5.85 -22.35 11.51
N THR A 109 -7.11 -22.15 11.83
CA THR A 109 -7.86 -22.79 12.91
C THR A 109 -7.69 -24.30 12.95
N LYS A 110 -7.83 -24.83 14.18
CA LYS A 110 -8.19 -26.22 14.49
C LYS A 110 -9.25 -26.72 13.50
N GLY A 111 -8.84 -27.48 12.50
CA GLY A 111 -9.73 -28.01 11.49
C GLY A 111 -8.91 -28.73 10.45
N GLU A 112 -8.83 -30.04 10.62
CA GLU A 112 -8.39 -31.01 9.62
C GLU A 112 -6.88 -31.11 9.36
N LYS A 113 -6.38 -32.29 9.72
CA LYS A 113 -5.04 -32.79 9.41
C LYS A 113 -4.99 -33.13 7.92
N SER A 114 -4.75 -32.17 7.04
CA SER A 114 -4.09 -32.50 5.77
C SER A 114 -3.63 -31.26 5.02
N MET A 115 -2.57 -31.47 4.25
CA MET A 115 -2.06 -30.63 3.16
C MET A 115 -0.98 -29.59 3.52
N SER A 116 0.24 -30.06 3.27
CA SER A 116 1.41 -29.33 2.79
C SER A 116 2.29 -28.55 3.77
N ARG A 117 3.51 -29.09 3.93
CA ARG A 117 4.70 -28.40 4.44
C ARG A 117 5.05 -27.27 3.47
N ILE A 118 4.36 -26.14 3.51
CA ILE A 118 4.89 -24.94 2.86
C ILE A 118 5.91 -24.33 3.82
N ASN A 119 7.16 -24.76 3.63
CA ASN A 119 8.40 -24.21 4.15
C ASN A 119 8.36 -23.71 5.61
N LYS A 120 8.48 -24.64 6.57
CA LYS A 120 9.27 -24.30 7.77
C LYS A 120 10.66 -23.95 7.24
N THR A 121 10.95 -22.66 7.09
CA THR A 121 12.33 -22.21 6.91
C THR A 121 13.04 -22.54 8.21
N SER A 122 13.64 -23.72 8.27
CA SER A 122 14.46 -24.15 9.39
C SER A 122 15.51 -23.08 9.64
N GLY A 123 15.39 -22.35 10.75
CA GLY A 123 16.35 -21.31 11.14
C GLY A 123 15.83 -19.86 11.16
N CYS A 124 14.57 -19.56 10.81
CA CYS A 124 14.08 -18.18 10.94
C CYS A 124 13.78 -17.82 12.41
N LYS A 125 14.50 -16.83 12.96
CA LYS A 125 14.36 -16.32 14.35
C LYS A 125 12.97 -15.79 14.73
N TYR A 126 12.18 -15.36 13.74
CA TYR A 126 10.81 -14.87 13.96
C TYR A 126 9.73 -15.96 13.78
N CYS A 127 10.05 -17.08 13.11
CA CYS A 127 9.13 -18.21 12.91
C CYS A 127 9.37 -19.36 13.88
N ALA A 128 10.62 -19.57 14.27
CA ALA A 128 10.96 -20.47 15.34
C ALA A 128 10.39 -19.86 16.63
N GLY A 129 9.50 -20.59 17.29
CA GLY A 129 9.13 -20.25 18.66
C GLY A 129 10.34 -20.38 19.60
N ARG A 130 10.09 -20.73 20.87
CA ARG A 130 11.11 -20.87 21.93
C ARG A 130 12.30 -21.84 21.66
N SER A 131 12.42 -22.43 20.47
CA SER A 131 13.44 -23.41 20.10
C SER A 131 14.80 -22.84 19.69
N MET A 132 14.92 -21.54 19.34
CA MET A 132 16.19 -20.93 18.88
C MET A 132 16.36 -19.48 19.38
N GLY A 133 16.27 -19.28 20.69
CA GLY A 133 16.37 -17.95 21.31
C GLY A 133 15.00 -17.29 21.57
N TRP A 134 14.97 -16.30 22.47
CA TRP A 134 13.74 -15.60 22.85
C TRP A 134 13.46 -14.44 21.88
N TYR A 135 12.54 -14.67 20.94
CA TYR A 135 11.99 -13.65 20.03
C TYR A 135 10.49 -13.48 20.30
N PRO A 136 10.07 -12.35 20.92
CA PRO A 136 8.66 -12.11 21.21
C PRO A 136 7.85 -11.89 19.93
N ARG A 137 6.53 -12.05 20.04
CA ARG A 137 5.63 -11.81 18.91
C ARG A 137 5.37 -10.34 18.71
N MET A 138 5.30 -9.95 17.45
CA MET A 138 4.85 -8.63 17.07
C MET A 138 3.38 -8.65 16.63
N LYS A 139 2.74 -7.49 16.71
CA LYS A 139 1.38 -7.25 16.23
C LYS A 139 1.34 -5.93 15.47
N PHE A 140 0.98 -5.99 14.21
CA PHE A 140 0.74 -4.82 13.38
C PHE A 140 -0.68 -4.28 13.60
N LYS A 141 -0.83 -2.97 13.70
CA LYS A 141 -2.11 -2.28 13.89
C LYS A 141 -2.08 -0.92 13.21
N VAL A 142 -3.26 -0.38 12.91
CA VAL A 142 -3.42 1.02 12.49
C VAL A 142 -3.58 1.89 13.73
N SER A 143 -2.88 3.02 13.78
CA SER A 143 -3.06 4.02 14.84
C SER A 143 -4.37 4.78 14.63
N SER A 144 -5.39 4.47 15.42
CA SER A 144 -6.67 5.20 15.42
C SER A 144 -6.71 6.36 16.45
N SER A 145 -5.65 6.51 17.25
CA SER A 145 -5.63 7.37 18.44
C SER A 145 -4.68 8.55 18.26
N SER A 146 -5.13 9.57 17.54
CA SER A 146 -4.64 10.94 17.71
C SER A 146 -5.66 11.96 17.20
N ASN A 147 -5.82 13.05 17.94
CA ASN A 147 -6.56 14.23 17.50
C ASN A 147 -5.88 14.95 16.32
N ASP A 148 -4.65 14.57 15.99
CA ASP A 148 -3.85 15.09 14.88
C ASP A 148 -4.10 14.29 13.59
N LEU A 149 -4.57 14.98 12.55
CA LEU A 149 -4.82 14.43 11.21
C LEU A 149 -3.55 13.85 10.56
N SER A 150 -2.37 14.37 10.91
CA SER A 150 -1.09 13.91 10.34
C SER A 150 -0.65 12.53 10.83
N ARG A 151 -1.20 12.08 11.97
CA ARG A 151 -0.89 10.79 12.61
C ARG A 151 -2.03 9.78 12.50
N ARG A 152 -3.14 10.16 11.88
CA ARG A 152 -4.14 9.21 11.40
C ARG A 152 -3.49 8.42 10.26
N ASN A 153 -3.91 7.16 10.08
CA ASN A 153 -3.50 6.35 8.93
C ASN A 153 -2.04 5.82 8.96
N VAL A 154 -1.50 5.60 10.15
CA VAL A 154 -0.14 5.08 10.33
C VAL A 154 -0.15 3.62 10.76
N ILE A 155 0.71 2.80 10.17
CA ILE A 155 0.92 1.41 10.59
C ILE A 155 1.94 1.36 11.73
N ILE A 156 1.62 0.59 12.75
CA ILE A 156 2.42 0.45 13.95
C ILE A 156 2.65 -1.03 14.22
N VAL A 157 3.89 -1.38 14.53
CA VAL A 157 4.27 -2.69 15.01
C VAL A 157 4.56 -2.62 16.51
N ASP A 158 3.72 -3.29 17.30
CA ASP A 158 3.91 -3.46 18.74
C ASP A 158 4.52 -4.84 19.01
N VAL A 159 5.45 -4.92 19.95
CA VAL A 159 5.89 -6.21 20.49
C VAL A 159 4.96 -6.59 21.65
N ASN A 160 4.15 -7.62 21.45
CA ASN A 160 3.26 -8.12 22.47
C ASN A 160 4.00 -9.18 23.27
N ASP A 161 4.53 -8.82 24.45
CA ASP A 161 4.62 -9.82 25.50
C ASP A 161 4.66 -9.26 26.91
N LYS A 162 3.97 -9.99 27.79
CA LYS A 162 4.26 -10.07 29.21
C LYS A 162 5.65 -10.72 29.34
N VAL A 163 6.70 -9.92 29.17
CA VAL A 163 8.11 -10.36 29.24
C VAL A 163 8.33 -11.19 30.52
N PRO A 164 8.88 -12.41 30.44
CA PRO A 164 9.24 -13.17 31.64
C PRO A 164 10.23 -12.35 32.48
N LYS A 165 9.90 -12.06 33.74
CA LYS A 165 10.85 -11.40 34.65
C LYS A 165 12.08 -12.30 34.81
N LYS A 166 13.22 -11.95 34.21
CA LYS A 166 14.51 -12.49 34.68
C LYS A 166 14.72 -11.96 36.09
N LYS A 167 14.82 -12.85 37.09
CA LYS A 167 15.26 -12.47 38.43
C LYS A 167 16.71 -11.96 38.31
N GLY A 168 16.95 -10.71 38.66
CA GLY A 168 18.30 -10.18 38.88
C GLY A 168 18.93 -9.28 37.82
N ALA A 169 18.21 -8.86 36.77
CA ALA A 169 18.72 -7.85 35.82
C ALA A 169 17.73 -6.69 35.65
N SER A 170 18.19 -5.47 35.91
CA SER A 170 17.48 -4.23 35.61
C SER A 170 17.48 -3.98 34.10
N GLY A 171 16.53 -4.55 33.36
CA GLY A 171 16.37 -4.24 31.94
C GLY A 171 15.50 -5.23 31.19
N ARG A 172 14.37 -4.75 30.66
CA ARG A 172 13.52 -5.44 29.67
C ARG A 172 14.10 -5.13 28.29
N GLU A 173 14.97 -5.98 27.76
CA GLU A 173 15.64 -5.66 26.49
C GLU A 173 15.36 -6.73 25.44
N LEU A 174 14.88 -6.27 24.28
CA LEU A 174 14.75 -7.11 23.10
C LEU A 174 16.15 -7.51 22.61
N PRO A 175 16.29 -8.63 21.88
CA PRO A 175 17.52 -8.89 21.14
C PRO A 175 17.93 -7.65 20.33
N ALA A 176 19.23 -7.30 20.33
CA ALA A 176 19.73 -6.10 19.65
C ALA A 176 19.38 -6.09 18.15
N ASP A 177 19.34 -7.29 17.57
CA ASP A 177 19.02 -7.58 16.16
C ASP A 177 17.51 -7.84 15.93
N TYR A 178 16.65 -7.55 16.91
CA TYR A 178 15.21 -7.82 16.81
C TYR A 178 14.56 -7.01 15.69
N TRP A 179 14.96 -5.75 15.53
CA TRP A 179 14.34 -4.80 14.61
C TRP A 179 15.02 -4.72 13.24
N ASP A 180 16.00 -5.57 12.94
CA ASP A 180 16.75 -5.56 11.67
C ASP A 180 15.88 -5.76 10.42
N PHE A 181 14.66 -6.29 10.61
CA PHE A 181 13.68 -6.43 9.54
C PHE A 181 13.02 -5.11 9.13
N VAL A 182 13.16 -4.05 9.93
CA VAL A 182 12.68 -2.70 9.62
C VAL A 182 13.89 -1.88 9.15
N PRO A 183 14.02 -1.60 7.85
CA PRO A 183 15.13 -0.80 7.35
C PRO A 183 15.05 0.63 7.93
N GLY A 184 16.21 1.27 8.06
CA GLY A 184 16.27 2.70 8.42
C GLY A 184 15.61 3.55 7.34
N ASP A 185 14.82 4.54 7.77
CA ASP A 185 14.21 5.52 6.89
C ASP A 185 14.69 6.92 7.32
N ALA A 186 15.39 7.61 6.42
CA ALA A 186 15.99 8.92 6.70
C ALA A 186 14.94 10.02 6.97
N GLN A 187 13.67 9.78 6.61
CA GLN A 187 12.57 10.72 6.83
C GLN A 187 11.84 10.50 8.17
N GLN A 188 12.25 9.51 8.96
CA GLN A 188 11.56 9.13 10.19
C GLN A 188 12.09 9.88 11.41
N ASP A 189 11.19 10.54 12.14
CA ASP A 189 11.53 11.25 13.38
C ASP A 189 11.87 10.29 14.53
N GLU A 190 12.87 10.59 15.35
CA GLU A 190 13.31 9.76 16.50
C GLU A 190 12.18 9.38 17.47
N SER A 191 11.11 10.19 17.58
CA SER A 191 9.93 9.86 18.42
C SER A 191 9.14 8.64 17.94
N CYS A 192 9.41 8.18 16.71
CA CYS A 192 8.80 7.00 16.10
C CYS A 192 9.42 5.67 16.60
N MET A 193 10.58 5.73 17.27
CA MET A 193 11.40 4.58 17.67
C MET A 193 11.30 4.33 19.18
N LYS A 194 10.26 3.62 19.62
CA LYS A 194 10.17 3.14 21.01
C LYS A 194 10.69 1.72 21.11
N LEU A 195 11.30 1.36 22.25
CA LEU A 195 11.89 0.03 22.48
C LEU A 195 10.96 -1.13 22.08
N ASN A 196 9.66 -1.05 22.42
CA ASN A 196 8.67 -2.10 22.12
C ASN A 196 7.68 -1.74 21.02
N ARG A 197 7.87 -0.62 20.31
CA ARG A 197 6.92 -0.12 19.32
C ARG A 197 7.62 0.69 18.26
N ARG A 198 7.39 0.37 16.99
CA ARG A 198 7.81 1.19 15.86
C ARG A 198 6.61 1.63 15.03
N VAL A 199 6.65 2.87 14.58
CA VAL A 199 5.83 3.34 13.47
C VAL A 199 6.49 2.89 12.16
N LEU A 200 5.71 2.50 11.16
CA LEU A 200 6.24 2.09 9.86
C LEU A 200 5.86 3.09 8.78
N SER A 201 6.85 3.51 7.98
CA SER A 201 6.64 4.29 6.77
C SER A 201 6.15 3.40 5.62
N PRO A 202 5.54 4.00 4.57
CA PRO A 202 5.23 3.29 3.33
C PRO A 202 6.40 2.53 2.73
N LEU A 203 7.58 3.14 2.71
CA LEU A 203 8.80 2.50 2.19
C LEU A 203 9.18 1.27 3.01
N GLN A 204 9.12 1.35 4.34
CA GLN A 204 9.43 0.22 5.21
C GLN A 204 8.47 -0.95 4.99
N VAL A 205 7.17 -0.68 4.84
CA VAL A 205 6.16 -1.72 4.60
C VAL A 205 6.33 -2.37 3.23
N VAL A 206 6.68 -1.61 2.20
CA VAL A 206 6.97 -2.13 0.85
C VAL A 206 8.26 -2.95 0.85
N TYR A 207 9.30 -2.47 1.54
CA TYR A 207 10.61 -3.13 1.64
C TYR A 207 10.52 -4.50 2.32
N MET A 208 9.56 -4.69 3.22
CA MET A 208 9.29 -6.01 3.78
C MET A 208 8.92 -7.03 2.69
N HIS A 209 8.59 -6.60 1.45
CA HIS A 209 8.13 -7.42 0.33
C HIS A 209 6.97 -8.35 0.72
N ILE A 210 6.18 -7.91 1.70
CA ILE A 210 5.01 -8.61 2.21
C ILE A 210 3.76 -8.20 1.42
N ILE A 211 3.84 -7.06 0.73
CA ILE A 211 2.74 -6.44 0.02
C ILE A 211 3.19 -6.26 -1.43
N PRO A 212 2.47 -6.80 -2.42
CA PRO A 212 2.73 -6.42 -3.80
C PRO A 212 2.60 -4.90 -3.90
N VAL A 213 3.55 -4.26 -4.61
CA VAL A 213 3.71 -2.80 -4.81
C VAL A 213 2.41 -2.07 -5.22
N TRP A 214 1.38 -2.84 -5.58
CA TRP A 214 0.08 -2.48 -6.11
C TRP A 214 -0.90 -1.94 -5.06
N ILE A 215 -0.65 -2.14 -3.75
CA ILE A 215 -1.51 -1.56 -2.67
C ILE A 215 -1.22 -0.06 -2.43
N MET A 216 -0.11 0.47 -2.96
CA MET A 216 0.13 1.91 -2.94
C MET A 216 -0.72 2.61 -4.00
N VAL A 217 -1.94 2.98 -3.61
CA VAL A 217 -2.79 3.85 -4.42
C VAL A 217 -2.42 5.30 -4.13
N PRO A 218 -1.98 6.10 -5.12
CA PRO A 218 -1.96 7.55 -4.99
C PRO A 218 -3.39 8.04 -4.71
N VAL A 219 -3.55 8.73 -3.59
CA VAL A 219 -4.84 9.26 -3.14
C VAL A 219 -5.45 10.13 -4.23
N ARG A 220 -6.69 9.80 -4.60
CA ARG A 220 -7.54 10.58 -5.50
C ARG A 220 -7.91 11.88 -4.79
N ALA A 221 -7.31 13.00 -5.19
CA ALA A 221 -7.92 14.30 -4.94
C ALA A 221 -9.13 14.40 -5.87
N ARG A 222 -10.34 14.30 -5.32
CA ARG A 222 -11.49 14.94 -5.94
C ARG A 222 -11.38 16.42 -5.58
N ILE A 223 -11.35 17.27 -6.60
CA ILE A 223 -11.59 18.71 -6.47
C ILE A 223 -13.04 18.90 -6.01
#